data_AF-A0A9W6PA92-F1
#
_entry.id   AF-A0A9W6PA92-F1
#
_cell.length_a   1.000
_cell.length_b   1.000
_cell.length_c   1.000
_cell.angle_alpha   90.00
_cell.angle_beta   90.00
_cell.angle_gamma   90.00
#
_symmetry.space_group_name_H-M   'P 1'
#
loop_
_entity.id
_entity.type
_entity.pdbx_description
1 polymer ?
#
loop_
_entity_poly.entity_id
_entity_poly.type
_entity_poly.pdbx_seq_one_letter_code
_entity_poly.pdbx_strand_id
1 'polypeptide(L)'
;MTPQEFEKFLNGPVPDASTCRDVPESALRGDECDVQTAYGDGPSLYCGGPRTEGYTVCRFHLFQTAVEGGPISGLVRRRDGNGEQP
;
A
#
# COMPACT_ATOMS: atom_id res chain seq x y z
N MET A 1 8.33 9.70 4.43
CA MET A 1 8.43 9.16 5.80
C MET A 1 9.88 8.86 6.15
N THR A 2 10.38 9.46 7.23
CA THR A 2 11.70 9.18 7.82
C THR A 2 11.66 7.90 8.67
N PRO A 3 12.80 7.30 9.03
CA PRO A 3 12.84 6.14 9.93
C PRO A 3 12.13 6.38 11.27
N GLN A 4 12.27 7.58 11.85
CA GLN A 4 11.60 7.95 13.11
C GLN A 4 10.08 8.08 12.94
N GLU A 5 9.60 8.60 11.81
CA GLU A 5 8.16 8.65 11.52
C GLU A 5 7.59 7.25 11.27
N PHE A 6 8.37 6.36 10.67
CA PHE A 6 7.99 4.97 10.47
C PHE A 6 7.91 4.20 11.81
N GLU A 7 8.86 4.42 12.71
CA GLU A 7 8.81 3.85 14.06
C GLU A 7 7.59 4.34 14.85
N LYS A 8 7.28 5.65 14.77
CA LYS A 8 6.04 6.20 15.36
C LYS A 8 4.78 5.63 14.72
N PHE A 9 4.81 5.37 13.43
CA PHE A 9 3.71 4.73 12.71
C PHE A 9 3.43 3.33 13.25
N LEU A 10 4.47 2.50 13.43
CA LEU A 10 4.34 1.13 13.95
C LEU A 10 3.89 1.09 15.42
N ASN A 11 4.37 2.03 16.23
CA ASN A 11 4.01 2.13 17.64
C ASN A 11 2.71 2.93 17.91
N GLY A 12 2.07 3.44 16.85
CA GLY A 12 0.83 4.19 16.94
C GLY A 12 -0.41 3.29 17.03
N PRO A 13 -1.62 3.87 16.93
CA PRO A 13 -2.84 3.09 16.81
C PRO A 13 -2.78 2.15 15.61
N VAL A 14 -3.13 0.88 15.86
CA VAL A 14 -3.26 -0.14 14.81
C VAL A 14 -4.30 0.33 13.80
N PRO A 15 -3.93 0.58 12.53
CA PRO A 15 -4.89 0.96 11.52
C PRO A 15 -5.82 -0.21 11.21
N ASP A 16 -7.09 0.09 10.95
CA ASP A 16 -8.07 -0.90 10.51
C ASP A 16 -8.32 -0.81 8.99
N ALA A 17 -8.99 -1.82 8.45
CA ALA A 17 -9.26 -1.96 7.02
C ALA A 17 -10.48 -1.15 6.52
N SER A 18 -11.10 -0.28 7.34
CA SER A 18 -12.33 0.47 6.97
C SER A 18 -12.20 1.34 5.73
N THR A 19 -10.96 1.68 5.34
CA THR A 19 -10.68 2.47 4.14
C THR A 19 -10.43 1.63 2.88
N CYS A 20 -10.29 0.31 3.00
CA CYS A 20 -10.30 -0.59 1.85
C CYS A 20 -11.74 -0.81 1.37
N ARG A 21 -11.90 -0.89 0.05
CA ARG A 21 -13.19 -0.93 -0.66
C ARG A 21 -13.37 -2.15 -1.55
N ASP A 22 -12.32 -2.92 -1.81
CA ASP A 22 -12.33 -4.09 -2.71
C ASP A 22 -12.91 -3.78 -4.09
N VAL A 23 -12.12 -3.07 -4.90
CA VAL A 23 -12.51 -2.63 -6.24
C VAL A 23 -11.88 -3.52 -7.32
N PRO A 24 -12.54 -3.70 -8.48
CA PRO A 24 -11.90 -4.33 -9.62
C PRO A 24 -10.77 -3.45 -10.16
N GLU A 25 -9.79 -4.06 -10.85
CA GLU A 25 -8.66 -3.34 -11.44
C GLU A 25 -9.08 -2.14 -12.31
N SER A 26 -10.14 -2.30 -13.10
CA SER A 26 -10.66 -1.26 -13.99
C SER A 26 -11.20 -0.03 -13.27
N ALA A 27 -11.48 -0.13 -11.97
CA ALA A 27 -11.93 0.96 -11.12
C ALA A 27 -10.85 1.49 -10.17
N LEU A 28 -9.66 0.86 -10.16
CA LEU A 28 -8.55 1.26 -9.30
C LEU A 28 -7.89 2.54 -9.83
N ARG A 29 -7.84 3.58 -9.00
CA ARG A 29 -7.23 4.85 -9.38
C ARG A 29 -5.72 4.84 -9.13
N GLY A 30 -5.00 5.66 -9.90
CA GLY A 30 -3.53 5.72 -9.82
C GLY A 30 -2.96 6.20 -8.47
N ASP A 31 -3.80 6.76 -7.59
CA ASP A 31 -3.49 7.20 -6.23
C ASP A 31 -3.99 6.24 -5.12
N GLU A 32 -4.55 5.09 -5.50
CA GLU A 32 -5.15 4.11 -4.59
C GLU A 32 -4.27 2.86 -4.38
N CYS A 33 -4.44 2.22 -3.23
CA CYS A 33 -3.75 1.01 -2.82
C CYS A 33 -4.07 -0.16 -3.76
N ASP A 34 -3.02 -0.71 -4.37
CA ASP A 34 -3.06 -1.78 -5.36
C ASP A 34 -2.77 -3.17 -4.77
N VAL A 35 -2.83 -3.31 -3.45
CA VAL A 35 -2.77 -4.64 -2.83
C VAL A 35 -3.99 -5.45 -3.25
N GLN A 36 -3.73 -6.58 -3.88
CA GLN A 36 -4.74 -7.55 -4.29
C GLN A 36 -5.32 -8.26 -3.07
N THR A 37 -6.63 -8.19 -2.90
CA THR A 37 -7.35 -8.73 -1.73
C THR A 37 -8.09 -10.03 -2.03
N ALA A 38 -8.37 -10.32 -3.31
CA ALA A 38 -8.99 -11.57 -3.74
C ALA A 38 -8.36 -12.13 -5.02
N TYR A 39 -8.16 -13.45 -5.01
CA TYR A 39 -7.67 -14.26 -6.13
C TYR A 39 -8.74 -15.28 -6.52
N GLY A 40 -9.01 -15.49 -7.81
CA GLY A 40 -9.96 -16.52 -8.26
C GLY A 40 -10.34 -16.45 -9.74
N ASP A 41 -11.32 -17.28 -10.15
CA ASP A 41 -11.87 -17.37 -11.52
C ASP A 41 -12.66 -16.12 -11.98
N GLY A 42 -12.81 -15.12 -11.11
CA GLY A 42 -13.44 -13.83 -11.40
C GLY A 42 -12.42 -12.68 -11.57
N PRO A 43 -12.88 -11.43 -11.78
CA PRO A 43 -11.97 -10.29 -11.83
C PRO A 43 -11.24 -10.17 -10.49
N SER A 44 -9.92 -9.95 -10.56
CA SER A 44 -9.10 -9.66 -9.39
C SER A 44 -9.60 -8.41 -8.68
N LEU A 45 -9.67 -8.47 -7.35
CA LEU A 45 -10.05 -7.34 -6.50
C LEU A 45 -8.83 -6.76 -5.78
N TYR A 46 -8.87 -5.44 -5.62
CA TYR A 46 -7.78 -4.64 -5.07
C TYR A 46 -8.33 -3.76 -3.94
N CYS A 47 -7.54 -3.48 -2.91
CA CYS A 47 -8.00 -2.73 -1.74
C CYS A 47 -8.63 -1.38 -2.11
N GLY A 48 -8.03 -0.59 -3.02
CA GLY A 48 -8.60 0.68 -3.46
C GLY A 48 -8.68 1.77 -2.36
N GLY A 49 -8.02 1.57 -1.22
CA GLY A 49 -7.92 2.57 -0.16
C GLY A 49 -6.90 3.66 -0.49
N PRO A 50 -6.96 4.83 0.17
CA PRO A 50 -6.00 5.92 -0.07
C PRO A 50 -4.58 5.48 0.31
N ARG A 51 -3.61 5.78 -0.56
CA ARG A 51 -2.20 5.46 -0.30
C ARG A 51 -1.62 6.26 0.85
N THR A 52 -0.67 5.64 1.54
CA THR A 52 0.19 6.34 2.52
C THR A 52 1.22 7.17 1.77
N GLU A 53 1.51 8.38 2.24
CA GLU A 53 2.49 9.25 1.60
C GLU A 53 3.86 8.57 1.47
N GLY A 54 4.36 8.50 0.23
CA GLY A 54 5.64 7.86 -0.12
C GLY A 54 5.55 6.35 -0.36
N TYR A 55 4.36 5.74 -0.27
CA TYR A 55 4.15 4.31 -0.48
C TYR A 55 3.09 4.04 -1.55
N THR A 56 3.12 2.85 -2.14
CA THR A 56 2.15 2.36 -3.13
C THR A 56 0.89 1.79 -2.47
N VAL A 57 0.92 1.55 -1.16
CA VAL A 57 -0.15 0.90 -0.40
C VAL A 57 -0.81 1.84 0.62
N CYS A 58 -2.01 1.47 1.07
CA CYS A 58 -2.72 2.19 2.13
C CYS A 58 -2.07 1.98 3.51
N ARG A 59 -2.53 2.75 4.49
CA ARG A 59 -2.01 2.71 5.86
C ARG A 59 -2.11 1.31 6.49
N PHE A 60 -3.24 0.64 6.26
CA PHE A 60 -3.49 -0.72 6.76
C PHE A 60 -2.50 -1.74 6.16
N HIS A 61 -2.38 -1.81 4.84
CA HIS A 61 -1.48 -2.77 4.19
C HIS A 61 0.01 -2.47 4.42
N LEU A 62 0.38 -1.20 4.62
CA LEU A 62 1.73 -0.85 5.06
C LEU A 62 2.03 -1.41 6.46
N PHE A 63 1.08 -1.27 7.39
CA PHE A 63 1.19 -1.80 8.74
C PHE A 63 1.23 -3.34 8.72
N GLN A 64 0.30 -3.96 8.01
CA GLN A 64 0.23 -5.41 7.87
C GLN A 64 1.55 -5.98 7.34
N THR A 65 2.07 -5.44 6.24
CA THR A 65 3.35 -5.87 5.67
C THR A 65 4.50 -5.73 6.68
N ALA A 66 4.53 -4.62 7.41
CA ALA A 66 5.59 -4.35 8.38
C ALA A 66 5.56 -5.33 9.57
N VAL A 67 4.36 -5.68 10.06
CA VAL A 67 4.19 -6.62 11.17
C VAL A 67 4.40 -8.08 10.73
N GLU A 68 3.98 -8.43 9.51
CA GLU A 68 4.20 -9.76 8.92
C GLU A 68 5.66 -10.01 8.49
N GLY A 69 6.53 -8.99 8.57
CA GLY A 69 7.93 -9.08 8.16
C GLY A 69 8.14 -9.09 6.65
N GLY A 70 7.14 -8.62 5.88
CA GLY A 70 7.23 -8.50 4.44
C GLY A 70 8.15 -7.36 3.97
N PRO A 71 8.61 -7.39 2.70
CA PRO A 71 9.56 -6.42 2.19
C PRO A 71 8.93 -5.04 1.92
N ILE A 72 9.06 -4.12 2.89
CA ILE A 72 8.55 -2.74 2.77
C ILE A 72 9.21 -1.95 1.63
N SER A 73 10.46 -2.26 1.28
CA SER A 73 11.21 -1.55 0.22
C SER A 73 10.54 -1.67 -1.15
N GLY A 74 9.82 -2.77 -1.42
CA GLY A 74 9.02 -2.95 -2.64
C GLY A 74 7.75 -2.12 -2.68
N LEU A 75 7.34 -1.53 -1.54
CA LEU A 75 6.14 -0.72 -1.40
C LEU A 75 6.41 0.78 -1.46
N VAL A 76 7.68 1.20 -1.55
CA VAL A 76 8.03 2.62 -1.64
C VAL A 76 7.69 3.10 -3.05
N ARG A 77 6.90 4.19 -3.14
CA ARG A 77 6.63 4.81 -4.43
C ARG A 77 7.95 5.39 -4.94
N ARG A 78 8.47 4.88 -6.06
CA ARG A 78 9.57 5.56 -6.75
C ARG A 78 9.08 6.97 -7.05
N ARG A 79 9.76 8.00 -6.54
CA ARG A 79 9.54 9.37 -7.01
C ARG A 79 9.72 9.30 -8.52
N ASP A 80 8.72 9.73 -9.28
CA ASP A 80 8.84 9.98 -10.71
C ASP A 80 9.96 11.01 -10.91
N GLY A 81 11.18 10.49 -10.97
CA GLY A 81 12.42 11.20 -11.14
C GLY A 81 13.12 10.45 -12.25
N ASN A 82 13.02 11.03 -13.44
CA ASN A 82 13.77 10.71 -14.64
C ASN A 82 15.14 10.11 -14.31
N GLY A 83 15.39 8.86 -14.71
CA GLY A 83 16.60 8.13 -14.35
C GLY A 83 16.57 6.73 -14.93
N GLU A 84 17.06 6.64 -16.16
CA GLU A 84 17.45 5.41 -16.86
C GLU A 84 18.01 4.33 -15.91
N GLN A 85 17.52 3.10 -16.08
CA GLN A 85 18.19 1.92 -15.54
C GLN A 85 19.41 1.59 -16.44
N PRO A 86 20.56 1.19 -15.87
CA PRO A 86 21.64 0.56 -16.64
C PRO A 86 21.26 -0.85 -17.12
#